data_AF-C5ZZY0-F1
#
_entry.id   AF-C5ZZY0-F1
#
_cell.length_a   1.000
_cell.length_b   1.000
_cell.length_c   1.000
_cell.angle_alpha   90.00
_cell.angle_beta   90.00
_cell.angle_gamma   90.00
#
_symmetry.space_group_name_H-M   'P 1'
#
loop_
_entity.id
_entity.type
_entity.pdbx_description
1 polymer ?
#
loop_
_entity_poly.entity_id
_entity_poly.type
_entity_poly.pdbx_seq_one_letter_code
_entity_poly.pdbx_strand_id
1 'polypeptide(L)'
;MNPYYFASIALILIGLYAILVKRNVLKMLVGLSIMETGVNLLLISVGYVSGRSAPILSEGITPDKAVDPIPQALVLTAIVIGVATTAMALSVVINLYEKYKTLNVEEIRRLRG
;
A
#
# COMPACT_ATOMS: atom_id res chain seq x y z
N MET A 1 -10.87 -19.55 9.34
CA MET A 1 -10.05 -18.79 8.38
C MET A 1 -10.12 -17.33 8.80
N ASN A 2 -9.01 -16.72 9.22
CA ASN A 2 -9.04 -15.39 9.85
C ASN A 2 -9.59 -14.33 8.89
N PRO A 3 -10.55 -13.48 9.29
CA PRO A 3 -11.16 -12.47 8.42
C PRO A 3 -10.13 -11.47 7.85
N TYR A 4 -9.01 -11.29 8.55
CA TYR A 4 -7.90 -10.42 8.15
C TYR A 4 -7.27 -10.84 6.81
N TYR A 5 -7.06 -12.14 6.57
CA TYR A 5 -6.49 -12.60 5.30
C TYR A 5 -7.40 -12.32 4.12
N PHE A 6 -8.71 -12.53 4.29
CA PHE A 6 -9.69 -12.26 3.25
C PHE A 6 -9.74 -10.76 2.92
N ALA A 7 -9.74 -9.90 3.95
CA ALA A 7 -9.71 -8.45 3.78
C ALA A 7 -8.45 -7.97 3.04
N SER A 8 -7.27 -8.47 3.41
CA SER A 8 -6.01 -8.11 2.73
C SER A 8 -6.03 -8.50 1.26
N ILE A 9 -6.43 -9.73 0.94
CA ILE A 9 -6.50 -10.22 -0.44
C ILE A 9 -7.51 -9.40 -1.24
N ALA A 10 -8.67 -9.09 -0.67
CA ALA A 10 -9.67 -8.25 -1.31
C ALA A 10 -9.13 -6.84 -1.63
N LEU A 11 -8.40 -6.21 -0.70
CA LEU A 11 -7.77 -4.90 -0.92
C LEU A 11 -6.73 -4.93 -2.04
N ILE A 12 -5.88 -5.96 -2.06
CA ILE A 12 -4.88 -6.14 -3.12
C ILE A 12 -5.57 -6.28 -4.48
N LEU A 13 -6.63 -7.08 -4.56
CA LEU A 13 -7.39 -7.27 -5.80
C LEU A 13 -8.10 -5.99 -6.25
N ILE A 14 -8.68 -5.23 -5.34
CA ILE A 14 -9.32 -3.94 -5.65
C ILE A 14 -8.29 -2.93 -6.17
N GLY A 15 -7.12 -2.85 -5.54
CA GLY A 15 -6.02 -1.99 -6.00
C GLY A 15 -5.52 -2.37 -7.39
N LEU A 16 -5.29 -3.67 -7.62
CA LEU A 16 -4.90 -4.20 -8.93
C LEU A 16 -5.95 -3.91 -10.01
N TYR A 17 -7.24 -4.11 -9.69
CA TYR A 17 -8.34 -3.80 -10.59
C TYR A 17 -8.38 -2.29 -10.93
N ALA A 18 -8.18 -1.42 -9.94
CA ALA A 18 -8.14 0.02 -10.16
C ALA A 18 -7.00 0.43 -11.11
N ILE A 19 -5.83 -0.18 -11.00
CA ILE A 19 -4.69 0.08 -11.89
C ILE A 19 -5.01 -0.36 -13.33
N LEU A 20 -5.61 -1.53 -13.52
CA LEU A 20 -5.87 -2.10 -14.85
C LEU A 20 -7.01 -1.39 -15.60
N VAL A 21 -8.06 -0.95 -14.89
CA VAL A 21 -9.29 -0.43 -15.52
C VAL A 21 -9.29 1.08 -15.66
N LYS A 22 -8.61 1.82 -14.76
CA LYS A 22 -8.65 3.28 -14.80
C LYS A 22 -7.65 3.82 -15.81
N ARG A 23 -8.14 4.66 -16.73
CA ARG A 23 -7.30 5.35 -17.73
C ARG A 23 -6.66 6.64 -17.22
N ASN A 24 -7.13 7.16 -16.09
CA ASN A 24 -6.58 8.38 -15.48
C ASN A 24 -5.40 8.02 -14.56
N VAL A 25 -4.23 8.61 -14.81
CA VAL A 25 -2.99 8.31 -14.07
C VAL A 25 -3.14 8.53 -12.57
N LEU A 26 -3.85 9.59 -12.17
CA LEU A 26 -4.08 9.88 -10.75
C LEU A 26 -4.94 8.79 -10.07
N LYS A 27 -5.93 8.24 -10.79
CA LYS A 27 -6.76 7.14 -10.27
C LYS A 27 -5.98 5.82 -10.20
N MET A 28 -5.05 5.58 -11.13
CA MET A 28 -4.15 4.43 -11.04
C MET A 28 -3.22 4.54 -9.82
N LEU A 29 -2.71 5.74 -9.54
CA LEU A 29 -1.86 6.01 -8.37
C LEU A 29 -2.60 5.74 -7.05
N VAL A 30 -3.87 6.18 -6.94
CA VAL A 30 -4.72 5.82 -5.79
C VAL A 30 -4.93 4.31 -5.69
N GLY A 31 -5.14 3.62 -6.82
CA GLY A 31 -5.22 2.15 -6.86
C GLY A 31 -3.95 1.46 -6.34
N LEU A 32 -2.78 2.01 -6.67
CA LEU A 32 -1.49 1.54 -6.17
C LEU A 32 -1.37 1.70 -4.65
N SER A 33 -1.76 2.85 -4.09
CA SER A 33 -1.74 3.07 -2.64
C SER A 33 -2.70 2.13 -1.88
N ILE A 34 -3.86 1.81 -2.47
CA ILE A 34 -4.81 0.83 -1.90
C ILE A 34 -4.18 -0.58 -1.90
N MET A 35 -3.53 -0.95 -3.00
CA MET A 35 -2.85 -2.24 -3.12
C MET A 35 -1.74 -2.38 -2.08
N GLU A 36 -0.91 -1.35 -1.91
CA GLU A 36 0.15 -1.29 -0.90
C GLU A 36 -0.41 -1.46 0.52
N THR A 37 -1.51 -0.77 0.82
CA THR A 37 -2.20 -0.91 2.11
C THR A 37 -2.65 -2.35 2.35
N GLY A 38 -3.16 -3.04 1.32
CA GLY A 38 -3.53 -4.45 1.39
C GLY A 38 -2.34 -5.38 1.65
N VAL A 39 -1.18 -5.12 1.02
CA VAL A 39 0.07 -5.86 1.26
C VAL A 39 0.56 -5.65 2.70
N ASN A 40 0.55 -4.40 3.19
CA ASN A 40 0.93 -4.08 4.57
C ASN A 40 0.01 -4.80 5.57
N LEU A 41 -1.31 -4.83 5.31
CA LEU A 41 -2.27 -5.56 6.15
C LEU A 41 -2.03 -7.07 6.12
N LEU A 42 -1.68 -7.64 4.97
CA LEU A 42 -1.30 -9.06 4.84
C LEU A 42 -0.06 -9.38 5.69
N LEU A 43 0.97 -8.55 5.63
CA LEU A 43 2.20 -8.74 6.41
C LEU A 43 1.93 -8.69 7.92
N ILE A 44 1.15 -7.70 8.38
CA ILE A 44 0.74 -7.64 9.80
C ILE A 44 -0.05 -8.90 10.19
N SER A 45 -0.95 -9.37 9.32
CA SER A 45 -1.79 -10.54 9.60
C SER A 45 -0.97 -11.83 9.73
N VAL A 46 0.15 -11.96 9.01
CA VAL A 46 1.08 -13.09 9.15
C VAL A 46 1.81 -13.05 10.49
N GLY A 47 2.18 -11.87 10.97
CA GLY A 47 2.83 -11.69 12.27
C GLY A 47 1.87 -11.77 13.46
N TYR A 48 0.56 -11.65 13.23
CA TYR A 48 -0.42 -11.57 14.30
C TYR A 48 -0.70 -12.93 14.95
N VAL A 49 -0.43 -13.03 16.24
CA VAL A 49 -0.81 -14.18 17.08
C VAL A 49 -1.94 -13.77 18.02
N SER A 50 -3.06 -14.49 17.95
CA SER A 50 -4.24 -14.25 18.79
C SER A 50 -3.87 -14.27 20.29
N GLY A 51 -4.22 -13.21 21.02
CA GLY A 51 -4.00 -13.12 22.48
C GLY A 51 -2.65 -12.53 22.92
N ARG A 52 -1.82 -12.05 21.98
CA ARG A 52 -0.57 -11.35 22.29
C ARG A 52 -0.69 -9.84 22.08
N SER A 53 -0.12 -9.06 22.98
CA SER A 53 -0.10 -7.59 22.96
C SER A 53 1.06 -7.09 22.13
N ALA A 54 1.00 -5.82 21.69
CA ALA A 54 2.08 -5.16 20.96
C ALA A 54 3.44 -5.40 21.65
N PRO A 55 4.54 -5.59 20.91
CA PRO A 55 5.88 -5.84 21.45
C PRO A 55 6.49 -4.54 21.98
N ILE A 56 5.78 -3.88 22.89
CA ILE A 56 6.24 -2.73 23.66
C ILE A 56 6.53 -3.26 25.05
N LEU A 57 7.80 -3.17 25.47
CA LEU A 57 8.22 -3.50 26.82
C LEU A 57 7.67 -2.44 27.77
N SER A 58 6.43 -2.60 28.23
CA SER A 58 5.90 -1.87 29.39
C SER A 58 6.13 -2.69 30.65
N GLU A 59 6.36 -2.01 31.78
CA GLU A 59 6.51 -2.65 33.10
C GLU A 59 5.32 -3.60 33.35
N GLY A 60 5.59 -4.91 33.42
CA GLY A 60 4.58 -5.94 33.69
C GLY A 60 4.21 -6.89 32.54
N ILE A 61 4.77 -6.73 31.33
CA ILE A 61 4.54 -7.66 30.21
C ILE A 61 5.68 -8.70 30.12
N THR A 62 5.37 -9.96 30.41
CA THR A 62 6.29 -11.10 30.18
C THR A 62 6.55 -11.29 28.67
N PRO A 63 7.80 -11.54 28.22
CA PRO A 63 8.16 -11.72 26.81
C PRO A 63 7.29 -12.71 26.02
N ASP A 64 6.70 -13.69 26.71
CA ASP A 64 5.81 -14.71 26.13
C ASP A 64 4.47 -14.21 25.56
N LYS A 65 4.08 -12.97 25.87
CA LYS A 65 2.82 -12.35 25.43
C LYS A 65 2.99 -11.29 24.35
N ALA A 66 4.19 -11.11 23.79
CA ALA A 66 4.46 -10.14 22.73
C ALA A 66 4.26 -10.75 21.33
N VAL A 67 3.63 -10.00 20.42
CA VAL A 67 3.56 -10.38 18.99
C VAL A 67 4.94 -10.33 18.33
N ASP A 68 5.13 -11.03 17.21
CA ASP A 68 6.42 -11.05 16.51
C ASP A 68 6.83 -9.63 16.06
N PRO A 69 7.99 -9.11 16.49
CA PRO A 69 8.45 -7.78 16.11
C PRO A 69 8.93 -7.70 14.65
N ILE A 70 9.23 -8.83 14.01
CA ILE A 70 9.80 -8.84 12.65
C ILE A 70 8.81 -8.25 11.62
N PRO A 71 7.53 -8.69 11.56
CA PRO A 71 6.58 -8.13 10.60
C PRO A 71 6.22 -6.66 10.88
N GLN A 72 6.29 -6.21 12.14
CA GLN A 72 6.07 -4.80 12.47
C GLN A 72 7.18 -3.90 11.92
N ALA A 73 8.46 -4.31 12.10
CA ALA A 73 9.58 -3.56 11.54
C ALA A 73 9.51 -3.53 10.00
N LEU A 74 9.14 -4.64 9.36
CA LEU A 74 9.00 -4.72 7.91
C LEU A 74 7.87 -3.81 7.37
N VAL A 75 6.76 -3.70 8.09
CA VAL A 75 5.63 -2.86 7.66
C VAL A 75 5.94 -1.37 7.87
N LEU A 76 6.66 -1.01 8.93
CA LEU A 76 7.08 0.38 9.16
C LEU A 76 7.97 0.88 8.00
N THR A 77 8.90 0.05 7.53
CA THR A 77 9.75 0.41 6.37
C THR A 77 8.95 0.44 5.07
N ALA A 78 8.03 -0.51 4.87
CA ALA A 78 7.15 -0.53 3.70
C ALA A 78 6.31 0.75 3.58
N ILE A 79 5.71 1.24 4.68
CA ILE A 79 4.91 2.47 4.71
C ILE A 79 5.75 3.69 4.28
N VAL A 80 6.98 3.81 4.78
CA VAL A 80 7.86 4.95 4.43
C VAL A 80 8.22 4.92 2.94
N ILE A 81 8.55 3.74 2.41
CA ILE A 81 8.84 3.55 0.97
C ILE A 81 7.60 3.86 0.12
N GLY A 82 6.41 3.44 0.56
CA GLY A 82 5.14 3.71 -0.10
C GLY A 82 4.83 5.20 -0.24
N VAL A 83 4.99 5.95 0.85
CA VAL A 83 4.79 7.42 0.83
C VAL A 83 5.83 8.10 -0.06
N ALA A 84 7.10 7.69 0.01
CA ALA A 84 8.16 8.26 -0.82
C ALA A 84 7.94 8.00 -2.33
N THR A 85 7.58 6.77 -2.69
CA THR A 85 7.27 6.41 -4.08
C THR A 85 6.00 7.08 -4.59
N THR A 86 4.96 7.22 -3.74
CA THR A 86 3.74 7.97 -4.06
C THR A 86 4.05 9.46 -4.30
N ALA A 87 4.87 10.09 -3.47
CA ALA A 87 5.29 11.47 -3.64
C ALA A 87 6.08 11.68 -4.95
N MET A 88 7.00 10.77 -5.26
CA MET A 88 7.74 10.77 -6.52
C MET A 88 6.80 10.61 -7.73
N ALA A 89 5.87 9.66 -7.67
CA ALA A 89 4.89 9.42 -8.72
C ALA A 89 3.97 10.63 -8.93
N LEU A 90 3.55 11.30 -7.85
CA LEU A 90 2.77 12.54 -7.90
C LEU A 90 3.55 13.67 -8.59
N SER A 91 4.85 13.83 -8.28
CA SER A 91 5.70 14.81 -8.98
C SER A 91 5.75 14.55 -10.49
N VAL A 92 5.84 13.28 -10.89
CA VAL A 92 5.79 12.89 -12.32
C VAL A 92 4.42 13.20 -12.93
N VAL A 93 3.32 12.94 -12.22
CA VAL A 93 1.95 13.25 -12.67
C VAL A 93 1.77 14.75 -12.90
N ILE A 94 2.29 15.59 -12.00
CA ILE A 94 2.24 17.06 -12.15
C ILE A 94 3.01 17.50 -13.41
N ASN A 95 4.24 17.00 -13.60
CA ASN A 95 5.03 17.29 -14.81
C ASN A 95 4.33 16.84 -16.10
N LEU A 96 3.67 15.68 -16.08
CA LEU A 96 2.88 15.18 -17.21
C LEU A 96 1.71 16.09 -17.53
N TYR A 97 1.00 16.56 -16.50
CA TYR A 97 -0.11 17.49 -16.68
C TYR A 97 0.35 18.83 -17.23
N GLU A 98 1.49 19.35 -16.78
CA GLU A 98 2.04 20.60 -17.30
C GLU A 98 2.38 20.50 -18.80
N LYS A 99 2.94 19.36 -19.22
CA LYS A 99 3.37 19.14 -20.61
C LYS A 99 2.23 18.79 -21.57
N TYR A 100 1.31 17.92 -21.18
CA TYR A 100 0.27 17.39 -22.08
C TYR A 100 -1.14 17.92 -21.77
N LYS A 101 -1.34 18.65 -20.66
CA LYS A 101 -2.65 19.16 -20.18
C LYS A 101 -3.74 18.09 -20.02
N THR A 102 -3.36 16.82 -20.02
CA THR A 102 -4.25 15.67 -19.82
C THR A 102 -3.58 14.67 -18.90
N LEU A 103 -4.41 13.95 -18.14
CA LEU A 103 -3.99 12.84 -17.27
C LEU A 103 -4.49 11.49 -17.82
N ASN A 104 -5.01 11.46 -19.04
CA ASN A 104 -5.46 10.24 -19.69
C ASN A 104 -4.29 9.58 -20.43
N VAL A 105 -3.96 8.35 -20.02
CA VAL A 105 -2.83 7.59 -20.58
C VAL A 105 -2.94 7.41 -22.10
N GLU A 106 -4.14 7.22 -22.62
CA GLU A 106 -4.35 6.99 -24.06
C GLU A 106 -4.10 8.26 -24.88
N GLU A 107 -4.48 9.41 -24.35
CA GLU A 107 -4.29 10.70 -25.01
C GLU A 107 -2.81 11.11 -25.00
N ILE A 108 -2.10 10.90 -23.88
CA ILE A 108 -0.65 11.08 -23.79
C ILE A 108 0.08 10.20 -24.83
N ARG A 109 -0.37 8.96 -25.03
CA ARG A 109 0.22 8.05 -26.03
C ARG A 109 0.02 8.56 -27.46
N ARG A 110 -1.11 9.19 -27.76
CA ARG A 110 -1.40 9.76 -29.10
C ARG A 110 -0.57 11.01 -29.39
N LEU A 111 -0.27 11.84 -28.38
CA LEU A 111 0.55 13.06 -28.51
C LEU A 111 2.06 12.78 -28.66
N ARG A 112 2.48 11.53 -28.43
CA ARG A 112 3.88 11.07 -28.59
C ARG A 112 4.18 10.40 -29.92
N GLY A 113 3.18 10.16 -30.77
CA GLY A 113 3.33 9.63 -32.13
C GLY A 113 3.22 10.74 -33.16
#